data_AF-A0A7S2BIS3-F1
#
_entry.id   AF-A0A7S2BIS3-F1
#
_cell.length_a   1.000
_cell.length_b   1.000
_cell.length_c   1.000
_cell.angle_alpha   90.00
_cell.angle_beta   90.00
_cell.angle_gamma   90.00
#
_symmetry.space_group_name_H-M   'P 1'
#
loop_
_entity.id
_entity.type
_entity.pdbx_description
1 polymer ?
#
loop_
_entity_poly.entity_id
_entity_poly.type
_entity_poly.pdbx_seq_one_letter_code
_entity_poly.pdbx_strand_id
1 'polypeptide(L)'
;GAAGARGDDGSGGGGSNSAAAALKEGAFQPTNSGPTEYDLQSRLTLLVLHHPRLRILWVDSNASAASMFAALKAGREQPSADVAAAVGSTEGGAMVDSVASEFLRRLPGIGEGNVRAVMRAAESLYDLGRLVLEGGDSALRAACGGARPFEALREFMMASTPTAS
;
A
#
# COMPACT_ATOMS: atom_id res chain seq x y z
N GLY A 1 17.07 16.51 79.83
CA GLY A 1 17.64 17.84 80.09
C GLY A 1 18.78 18.08 79.13
N ALA A 2 18.81 19.28 78.53
CA ALA A 2 19.90 19.96 77.81
C ALA A 2 20.45 19.27 76.52
N ALA A 3 20.21 19.81 75.31
CA ALA A 3 20.84 20.98 74.65
C ALA A 3 22.27 20.68 74.17
N GLY A 4 22.73 21.00 72.95
CA GLY A 4 22.16 21.69 71.80
C GLY A 4 23.23 21.88 70.68
N ALA A 5 22.76 22.26 69.48
CA ALA A 5 23.36 23.10 68.44
C ALA A 5 24.70 22.75 67.75
N ARG A 6 24.67 22.68 66.40
CA ARG A 6 25.45 23.55 65.47
C ARG A 6 25.12 23.24 64.01
N GLY A 7 24.83 24.28 63.23
CA GLY A 7 24.65 24.20 61.77
C GLY A 7 25.99 24.19 61.02
N ASP A 8 25.92 23.88 59.74
CA ASP A 8 26.95 24.24 58.76
C ASP A 8 26.28 24.46 57.39
N ASP A 9 26.41 25.69 56.90
CA ASP A 9 26.02 26.13 55.56
C ASP A 9 27.17 25.81 54.60
N GLY A 10 26.90 25.00 53.57
CA GLY A 10 27.89 24.57 52.58
C GLY A 10 27.42 24.80 51.15
N SER A 11 27.49 26.05 50.71
CA SER A 11 27.35 26.49 49.32
C SER A 11 28.58 26.09 48.48
N GLY A 12 28.37 25.66 47.24
CA GLY A 12 29.37 25.77 46.16
C GLY A 12 29.54 24.55 45.26
N GLY A 13 29.44 24.76 43.94
CA GLY A 13 30.01 23.84 42.95
C GLY A 13 29.24 23.72 41.64
N GLY A 14 29.22 24.78 40.83
CA GLY A 14 28.83 24.69 39.42
C GLY A 14 29.87 23.93 38.59
N GLY A 15 29.42 23.28 37.51
CA GLY A 15 30.31 22.59 36.57
C GLY A 15 29.54 21.93 35.44
N SER A 16 29.33 22.71 34.37
CA SER A 16 29.33 22.30 32.95
C SER A 16 28.79 20.91 32.59
N ASN A 17 27.72 20.89 31.80
CA ASN A 17 27.60 19.96 30.66
C ASN A 17 26.76 20.64 29.56
N SER A 18 27.37 21.62 28.88
CA SER A 18 26.98 21.96 27.52
C SER A 18 27.60 20.94 26.56
N ALA A 19 26.91 20.69 25.44
CA ALA A 19 27.28 19.84 24.31
C ALA A 19 26.94 18.34 24.43
N ALA A 20 25.67 18.01 24.23
CA ALA A 20 25.28 16.81 23.48
C ALA A 20 24.36 17.26 22.33
N ALA A 21 25.03 17.68 21.25
CA ALA A 21 24.39 18.04 20.00
C ALA A 21 23.79 16.80 19.32
N ALA A 22 22.58 16.99 18.80
CA ALA A 22 22.09 16.43 17.54
C ALA A 22 22.22 14.91 17.31
N LEU A 23 21.18 14.16 17.68
CA LEU A 23 20.58 13.18 16.78
C LEU A 23 19.06 13.38 16.83
N LYS A 24 18.58 14.22 15.90
CA LYS A 24 17.16 14.43 15.63
C LYS A 24 16.67 13.18 14.90
N GLU A 25 16.35 12.13 15.66
CA GLU A 25 15.60 11.01 15.09
C GLU A 25 14.34 11.57 14.45
N GLY A 26 14.16 11.26 13.17
CA GLY A 26 12.99 11.66 12.41
C GLY A 26 11.76 11.19 13.16
N ALA A 27 11.08 12.13 13.81
CA ALA A 27 9.81 11.89 14.46
C ALA A 27 8.84 11.36 13.40
N PHE A 28 8.61 10.05 13.42
CA PHE A 28 7.36 9.49 12.93
C PHE A 28 6.28 10.16 13.77
N GLN A 29 5.62 11.17 13.20
CA GLN A 29 4.46 11.77 13.80
C GLN A 29 3.29 10.82 13.54
N PRO A 30 2.79 10.05 14.53
CA PRO A 30 1.53 9.37 14.36
C PRO A 30 0.47 10.46 14.18
N THR A 31 -0.06 10.61 12.98
CA THR A 31 -1.30 11.35 12.77
C THR A 31 -2.35 10.74 13.70
N ASN A 32 -2.96 11.55 14.56
CA ASN A 32 -3.92 11.10 15.58
C ASN A 32 -5.18 10.48 14.93
N SER A 33 -5.08 9.19 14.60
CA SER A 33 -6.07 8.12 14.74
C SER A 33 -5.38 6.83 14.28
N GLY A 34 -4.28 6.48 14.97
CA GLY A 34 -3.70 5.14 14.81
C GLY A 34 -4.77 4.09 15.14
N PRO A 35 -4.72 2.90 14.51
CA PRO A 35 -5.65 1.83 14.83
C PRO A 35 -5.59 1.58 16.34
N THR A 36 -6.73 1.72 17.01
CA THR A 36 -6.82 1.38 18.42
C THR A 36 -6.53 -0.11 18.57
N GLU A 37 -6.08 -0.53 19.75
CA GLU A 37 -5.85 -1.95 20.02
C GLU A 37 -7.08 -2.80 19.71
N TYR A 38 -8.27 -2.25 19.96
CA TYR A 38 -9.55 -2.86 19.60
C TYR A 38 -9.77 -2.99 18.08
N ASP A 39 -9.44 -1.94 17.31
CA ASP A 39 -9.52 -2.00 15.84
C ASP A 39 -8.57 -3.09 15.29
N LEU A 40 -7.34 -3.16 15.81
CA LEU A 40 -6.39 -4.20 15.44
C LEU A 40 -6.90 -5.62 15.77
N GLN A 41 -7.41 -5.82 16.99
CA GLN A 41 -7.97 -7.11 17.42
C GLN A 41 -9.17 -7.52 16.56
N SER A 42 -10.07 -6.58 16.24
CA SER A 42 -11.26 -6.85 15.43
C SER A 42 -10.88 -7.26 14.00
N ARG A 43 -9.94 -6.55 13.37
CA ARG A 43 -9.45 -6.87 12.03
C ARG A 43 -8.73 -8.21 11.97
N LEU A 44 -7.90 -8.50 12.97
CA LEU A 44 -7.21 -9.79 13.07
C LEU A 44 -8.20 -10.94 13.20
N THR A 45 -9.24 -10.76 14.02
CA THR A 45 -10.30 -11.77 14.21
C THR A 45 -11.05 -12.03 12.91
N LEU A 46 -11.42 -10.98 12.16
CA LEU A 46 -12.06 -11.12 10.85
C LEU A 46 -11.18 -11.87 9.85
N LEU A 47 -9.88 -11.58 9.83
CA LEU A 47 -8.91 -12.21 8.94
C LEU A 47 -8.80 -13.71 9.22
N VAL A 48 -8.73 -14.11 10.50
CA VAL A 48 -8.69 -15.52 10.91
C VAL A 48 -10.00 -16.24 10.55
N LEU A 49 -11.15 -15.58 10.73
CA LEU A 49 -12.46 -16.17 10.38
C LEU A 49 -12.61 -16.38 8.87
N HIS A 50 -12.13 -15.44 8.06
CA HIS A 50 -12.28 -15.48 6.61
C HIS A 50 -11.29 -16.44 5.93
N HIS A 51 -10.09 -16.62 6.50
CA HIS A 51 -9.04 -17.46 5.93
C HIS A 51 -8.67 -18.62 6.87
N PRO A 52 -9.41 -19.75 6.87
CA PRO A 52 -9.22 -20.85 7.82
C PRO A 52 -7.86 -21.57 7.69
N ARG A 53 -7.13 -21.37 6.59
CA ARG A 53 -5.79 -21.94 6.38
C ARG A 53 -4.66 -21.01 6.84
N LEU A 54 -4.98 -19.81 7.28
CA LEU A 54 -4.00 -18.82 7.69
C LEU A 54 -3.47 -19.14 9.10
N ARG A 55 -2.15 -19.06 9.28
CA ARG A 55 -1.46 -19.34 10.54
C ARG A 55 -0.62 -18.13 10.92
N ILE A 56 -0.84 -17.58 12.10
CA ILE A 56 -0.10 -16.43 12.63
C ILE A 56 0.99 -16.94 13.57
N LEU A 57 2.20 -16.38 13.43
CA LEU A 57 3.33 -16.64 14.32
C LEU A 57 3.71 -15.30 14.98
N TRP A 58 3.74 -15.26 16.30
CA TRP A 58 4.17 -14.10 17.07
C TRP A 58 5.60 -14.29 17.55
N VAL A 59 6.43 -13.27 17.35
CA VAL A 59 7.84 -13.25 17.76
C VAL A 59 8.14 -11.92 18.42
N ASP A 60 8.99 -11.96 19.44
CA ASP A 60 9.36 -10.80 20.27
C ASP A 60 10.55 -10.00 19.72
N SER A 61 11.30 -10.58 18.78
CA SER A 61 12.56 -10.04 18.29
C SER A 61 12.93 -10.61 16.92
N ASN A 62 13.75 -9.87 16.17
CA ASN A 62 14.21 -10.31 14.85
C ASN A 62 15.16 -11.53 14.94
N ALA A 63 15.96 -11.62 16.00
CA ALA A 63 16.82 -12.78 16.24
C ALA A 63 16.01 -14.07 16.45
N SER A 64 14.92 -13.98 17.23
CA SER A 64 13.97 -15.07 17.42
C SER A 64 13.25 -15.43 16.11
N ALA A 65 12.84 -14.42 15.33
CA ALA A 65 12.25 -14.61 14.01
C ALA A 65 13.18 -15.38 13.05
N ALA A 66 14.47 -15.03 12.99
CA ALA A 66 15.45 -15.70 12.14
C ALA A 66 15.64 -17.17 12.52
N SER A 67 15.74 -17.46 13.83
CA SER A 67 15.80 -18.84 14.35
C SER A 67 14.53 -19.64 13.99
N MET A 68 13.37 -19.02 14.14
CA MET A 68 12.09 -19.63 13.77
C MET A 68 12.00 -19.92 12.27
N PHE A 69 12.45 -19.00 11.40
CA PHE A 69 12.52 -19.25 9.97
C PHE A 69 13.49 -20.37 9.61
N ALA A 70 14.63 -20.48 10.30
CA ALA A 70 15.57 -21.59 10.11
C ALA A 70 14.92 -22.93 10.50
N ALA A 71 14.22 -22.99 11.63
CA ALA A 71 13.46 -24.17 12.05
C ALA A 71 12.34 -24.53 11.05
N LEU A 72 11.64 -23.54 10.50
CA LEU A 72 10.59 -23.76 9.49
C LEU A 72 11.15 -24.26 8.15
N LYS A 73 12.42 -23.97 7.84
CA LYS A 73 13.07 -24.47 6.63
C LYS A 73 13.67 -25.87 6.81
N ALA A 74 13.86 -26.32 8.05
CA ALA A 74 14.43 -27.64 8.34
C ALA A 74 13.55 -28.76 7.77
N GLY A 75 14.15 -29.62 6.93
CA GLY A 75 13.47 -30.76 6.32
C GLY A 75 12.54 -30.43 5.15
N ARG A 76 12.59 -29.20 4.60
CA ARG A 76 11.87 -28.82 3.37
C ARG A 76 12.85 -28.60 2.22
N GLU A 77 12.41 -28.89 1.00
CA GLU A 77 13.16 -28.57 -0.21
C GLU A 77 13.34 -27.05 -0.35
N GLN A 78 14.48 -26.62 -0.89
CA GLN A 78 14.76 -25.19 -1.07
C GLN A 78 13.82 -24.61 -2.14
N PRO A 79 13.23 -23.43 -1.89
CA PRO A 79 12.40 -22.77 -2.90
C PRO A 79 13.29 -22.37 -4.10
N SER A 80 12.93 -22.83 -5.30
CA SER A 80 13.61 -22.43 -6.53
C SER A 80 13.00 -21.16 -7.12
N ALA A 81 13.85 -20.25 -7.61
CA ALA A 81 13.43 -18.98 -8.19
C ALA A 81 12.52 -19.18 -9.42
N ASP A 82 12.84 -20.19 -10.24
CA ASP A 82 12.11 -20.49 -11.47
C ASP A 82 10.67 -20.95 -11.17
N VAL A 83 10.48 -21.80 -10.15
CA VAL A 83 9.15 -22.26 -9.73
C VAL A 83 8.35 -21.11 -9.11
N ALA A 84 8.99 -20.26 -8.30
CA ALA A 84 8.34 -19.09 -7.72
C ALA A 84 7.85 -18.10 -8.79
N ALA A 85 8.67 -17.84 -9.82
CA ALA A 85 8.32 -16.99 -10.95
C ALA A 85 7.14 -17.57 -11.75
N ALA A 86 7.14 -18.89 -11.99
CA ALA A 86 6.06 -19.57 -12.69
C ALA A 86 4.72 -19.50 -11.92
N VAL A 87 4.73 -19.71 -10.60
CA VAL A 87 3.53 -19.66 -9.75
C VAL A 87 2.99 -18.22 -9.62
N GLY A 88 3.87 -17.23 -9.47
CA GLY A 88 3.48 -15.81 -9.37
C GLY A 88 2.84 -15.26 -10.65
N SER A 89 3.02 -15.93 -11.79
CA SER A 89 2.43 -15.53 -13.08
C SER A 89 1.01 -16.10 -13.31
N THR A 90 0.52 -16.96 -12.41
CA THR A 90 -0.76 -17.67 -12.60
C THR A 90 -2.01 -16.81 -12.32
N GLU A 91 -1.87 -15.64 -11.69
CA GLU A 91 -2.93 -14.62 -11.69
C GLU A 91 -2.92 -13.81 -13.00
N GLY A 92 -3.26 -14.50 -14.10
CA GLY A 92 -3.71 -13.84 -15.33
C GLY A 92 -2.63 -13.13 -16.13
N GLY A 93 -1.66 -13.89 -16.64
CA GLY A 93 -1.35 -13.95 -18.07
C GLY A 93 -1.23 -12.62 -18.83
N ALA A 94 0.01 -12.36 -19.25
CA ALA A 94 0.60 -11.12 -19.75
C ALA A 94 1.03 -10.20 -18.60
N MET A 95 2.28 -9.76 -18.66
CA MET A 95 2.76 -8.56 -18.00
C MET A 95 1.94 -7.40 -18.57
N VAL A 96 0.68 -7.30 -18.14
CA VAL A 96 -0.19 -6.18 -18.46
C VAL A 96 0.55 -4.99 -17.87
N ASP A 97 0.87 -4.03 -18.72
CA ASP A 97 1.54 -2.80 -18.30
C ASP A 97 0.74 -2.21 -17.12
N SER A 98 1.31 -2.36 -15.92
CA SER A 98 0.64 -1.97 -14.69
C SER A 98 0.33 -0.49 -14.71
N VAL A 99 1.22 0.30 -15.35
CA VAL A 99 1.09 1.74 -15.53
C VAL A 99 -0.09 2.05 -16.45
N ALA A 100 -0.21 1.36 -17.59
CA ALA A 100 -1.35 1.54 -18.50
C ALA A 100 -2.67 1.14 -17.82
N SER A 101 -2.69 0.04 -17.07
CA SER A 101 -3.89 -0.41 -16.38
C SER A 101 -4.34 0.54 -15.25
N GLU A 102 -3.38 1.12 -14.52
CA GLU A 102 -3.67 2.09 -13.47
C GLU A 102 -4.13 3.42 -14.06
N PHE A 103 -3.51 3.86 -15.16
CA PHE A 103 -3.93 5.04 -15.89
C PHE A 103 -5.38 4.90 -16.39
N LEU A 104 -5.71 3.77 -17.01
CA LEU A 104 -7.07 3.51 -17.49
C LEU A 104 -8.09 3.50 -16.35
N ARG A 105 -7.75 3.00 -15.17
CA ARG A 105 -8.63 3.03 -13.97
C ARG A 105 -8.88 4.45 -13.43
N ARG A 106 -8.08 5.43 -13.81
CA ARG A 106 -8.34 6.85 -13.47
C ARG A 106 -9.38 7.48 -14.40
N LEU A 107 -9.69 6.86 -15.53
CA LEU A 107 -10.68 7.39 -16.45
C LEU A 107 -12.10 7.08 -15.97
N PRO A 108 -13.03 8.05 -16.11
CA PRO A 108 -14.41 7.84 -15.71
C PRO A 108 -15.04 6.73 -16.55
N GLY A 109 -15.66 5.76 -15.87
CA GLY A 109 -16.29 4.61 -16.52
C GLY A 109 -15.38 3.40 -16.73
N ILE A 110 -14.11 3.47 -16.35
CA ILE A 110 -13.18 2.32 -16.39
C ILE A 110 -12.77 1.92 -14.97
N GLY A 111 -12.94 0.65 -14.63
CA GLY A 111 -12.64 0.06 -13.31
C GLY A 111 -12.14 -1.38 -13.43
N GLU A 112 -12.02 -2.07 -12.29
CA GLU A 112 -11.30 -3.37 -12.24
C GLU A 112 -11.91 -4.45 -13.15
N GLY A 113 -13.24 -4.45 -13.28
CA GLY A 113 -13.96 -5.44 -14.08
C GLY A 113 -13.85 -5.24 -15.59
N ASN A 114 -13.63 -4.00 -16.05
CA ASN A 114 -13.65 -3.68 -17.48
C ASN A 114 -12.28 -3.27 -18.05
N VAL A 115 -11.28 -2.95 -17.21
CA VAL A 115 -9.95 -2.50 -17.67
C VAL A 115 -9.27 -3.52 -18.59
N ARG A 116 -9.43 -4.82 -18.30
CA ARG A 116 -8.90 -5.90 -19.14
C ARG A 116 -9.63 -6.05 -20.47
N ALA A 117 -10.92 -5.73 -20.51
CA ALA A 117 -11.69 -5.76 -21.75
C ALA A 117 -11.32 -4.56 -22.63
N VAL A 118 -11.16 -3.37 -22.03
CA VAL A 118 -10.72 -2.16 -22.74
C VAL A 118 -9.30 -2.31 -23.30
N MET A 119 -8.36 -2.84 -22.52
CA MET A 119 -6.98 -3.11 -23.00
C MET A 119 -6.90 -4.15 -24.13
N ARG A 120 -7.92 -5.01 -24.29
CA ARG A 120 -8.01 -5.92 -25.44
C ARG A 120 -8.67 -5.27 -26.65
N ALA A 121 -9.53 -4.28 -26.42
CA ALA A 121 -10.25 -3.58 -27.47
C ALA A 121 -9.41 -2.47 -28.13
N ALA A 122 -8.48 -1.87 -27.40
CA ALA A 122 -7.58 -0.84 -27.90
C ALA A 122 -6.12 -1.24 -27.70
N GLU A 123 -5.34 -1.27 -28.79
CA GLU A 123 -3.93 -1.64 -28.75
C GLU A 123 -3.03 -0.53 -28.16
N SER A 124 -3.50 0.72 -28.20
CA SER A 124 -2.78 1.87 -27.65
C SER A 124 -3.74 2.93 -27.10
N LEU A 125 -3.23 3.84 -26.28
CA LEU A 125 -3.99 5.00 -25.80
C LEU A 125 -4.44 5.93 -26.94
N TYR A 126 -3.63 6.03 -28.00
CA TYR A 126 -4.00 6.77 -29.20
C TYR A 126 -5.19 6.13 -29.91
N ASP A 127 -5.15 4.80 -30.05
CA ASP A 127 -6.22 4.02 -30.65
C ASP A 127 -7.52 4.12 -29.82
N LEU A 128 -7.41 4.05 -28.49
CA LEU A 128 -8.52 4.29 -27.57
C LEU A 128 -9.17 5.66 -27.80
N GLY A 129 -8.36 6.72 -27.89
CA GLY A 129 -8.87 8.07 -28.10
C GLY A 129 -9.55 8.23 -29.46
N ARG A 130 -8.99 7.63 -30.51
CA ARG A 130 -9.60 7.61 -31.84
C ARG A 130 -10.96 6.90 -31.82
N LEU A 131 -11.03 5.69 -31.24
CA LEU A 131 -12.25 4.89 -31.16
C LEU A 131 -13.37 5.57 -30.35
N VAL A 132 -13.01 6.32 -29.30
CA VAL A 132 -13.97 7.09 -28.48
C VAL A 132 -14.49 8.32 -29.24
N LEU A 133 -13.62 9.04 -29.95
CA LEU A 133 -13.96 10.29 -30.63
C LEU A 133 -14.69 10.07 -31.96
N GLU A 134 -14.31 9.04 -32.73
CA GLU A 134 -14.98 8.67 -33.98
C GLU A 134 -16.34 7.98 -33.74
N GLY A 135 -16.69 7.71 -32.48
CA GLY A 135 -18.02 7.28 -32.05
C GLY A 135 -18.43 5.89 -32.51
N GLY A 136 -17.47 5.09 -33.01
CA GLY A 136 -17.75 4.04 -33.99
C GLY A 136 -17.70 2.60 -33.51
N ASP A 137 -17.20 2.28 -32.30
CA ASP A 137 -16.97 0.87 -31.96
C ASP A 137 -17.95 0.30 -30.93
N SER A 138 -18.88 -0.52 -31.43
CA SER A 138 -19.77 -1.34 -30.59
C SER A 138 -18.98 -2.28 -29.67
N ALA A 139 -17.78 -2.68 -30.08
CA ALA A 139 -16.88 -3.50 -29.29
C ALA A 139 -16.35 -2.75 -28.07
N LEU A 140 -15.99 -1.46 -28.19
CA LEU A 140 -15.49 -0.66 -27.07
C LEU A 140 -16.62 -0.32 -26.09
N ARG A 141 -17.83 -0.06 -26.58
CA ARG A 141 -19.03 0.11 -25.74
C ARG A 141 -19.36 -1.16 -24.93
N ALA A 142 -19.24 -2.32 -25.55
CA ALA A 142 -19.39 -3.61 -24.87
C ALA A 142 -18.25 -3.83 -23.85
N ALA A 143 -17.00 -3.50 -24.23
CA ALA A 143 -15.83 -3.63 -23.38
C ALA A 143 -15.89 -2.75 -22.13
N CYS A 144 -16.43 -1.54 -22.23
CA CYS A 144 -16.65 -0.65 -21.08
C CYS A 144 -17.78 -1.11 -20.13
N GLY A 145 -18.54 -2.15 -20.49
CA GLY A 145 -19.63 -2.68 -19.68
C GLY A 145 -20.96 -1.92 -19.83
N GLY A 146 -21.13 -1.11 -20.88
CA GLY A 146 -22.40 -0.47 -21.21
C GLY A 146 -22.27 0.93 -21.81
N ALA A 147 -23.42 1.54 -22.11
CA ALA A 147 -23.49 2.88 -22.72
C ALA A 147 -23.08 4.00 -21.77
N ARG A 148 -23.49 3.95 -20.49
CA ARG A 148 -23.20 5.03 -19.52
C ARG A 148 -21.70 5.24 -19.25
N PRO A 149 -20.90 4.19 -18.99
CA PRO A 149 -19.46 4.36 -18.79
C PRO A 149 -18.76 4.92 -20.02
N PHE A 150 -19.17 4.47 -21.22
CA PHE A 150 -18.63 4.96 -22.47
C PHE A 150 -18.99 6.43 -22.76
N GLU A 151 -20.23 6.85 -22.48
CA GLU A 151 -20.64 8.25 -22.61
C GLU A 151 -19.90 9.15 -21.63
N ALA A 152 -19.70 8.72 -20.38
CA ALA A 152 -18.91 9.48 -19.40
C ALA A 152 -17.45 9.63 -19.83
N LEU A 153 -16.85 8.59 -20.40
CA LEU A 153 -15.51 8.66 -20.99
C LEU A 153 -15.48 9.61 -22.19
N ARG A 154 -16.48 9.54 -23.07
CA ARG A 154 -16.56 10.38 -24.26
C ARG A 154 -16.75 11.85 -23.89
N GLU A 155 -17.63 12.13 -22.94
CA GLU A 155 -17.85 13.46 -22.40
C GLU A 155 -16.56 14.01 -21.78
N PHE A 156 -15.82 13.21 -20.99
CA PHE A 156 -14.54 13.62 -20.44
C PHE A 156 -13.50 13.95 -21.52
N MET A 157 -13.43 13.18 -22.60
CA MET A 157 -12.49 13.42 -23.70
C MET A 157 -12.90 14.58 -24.62
N MET A 158 -14.21 14.86 -24.73
CA MET A 158 -14.76 15.96 -25.53
C MET A 158 -14.93 17.26 -24.74
N ALA A 159 -14.91 17.20 -23.40
CA ALA A 159 -14.98 18.36 -22.55
C ALA A 159 -13.75 19.24 -22.84
N SER A 160 -13.99 20.33 -23.56
CA SER A 160 -12.99 21.38 -23.76
C SER A 160 -12.51 21.80 -22.39
N THR A 161 -11.22 21.59 -22.12
CA THR A 161 -10.58 22.17 -20.95
C THR A 161 -10.82 23.68 -21.01
N PRO A 162 -11.46 24.31 -20.00
CA PRO A 162 -11.35 25.75 -19.89
C PRO A 162 -9.88 26.01 -19.64
N THR A 163 -9.17 26.52 -20.65
CA THR A 163 -7.84 27.10 -20.48
C THR A 163 -7.97 28.14 -19.40
N ALA A 164 -7.49 27.81 -18.19
CA ALA A 164 -7.37 28.75 -17.10
C ALA A 164 -6.43 29.86 -17.58
N SER A 165 -7.01 31.01 -17.89
CA SER A 165 -6.30 32.28 -18.07
C SER A 165 -5.91 32.87 -16.72
#